data_AF-D5SXI4-F1
#
_entry.id   AF-D5SXI4-F1
#
_cell.length_a   1.000
_cell.length_b   1.000
_cell.length_c   1.000
_cell.angle_alpha   90.00
_cell.angle_beta   90.00
_cell.angle_gamma   90.00
#
_symmetry.space_group_name_H-M   'P 1'
#
loop_
_entity.id
_entity.type
_entity.pdbx_description
1 polymer ?
#
loop_
_entity_poly.entity_id
_entity_poly.type
_entity_poly.pdbx_seq_one_letter_code
_entity_poly.pdbx_strand_id
1 'polypeptide(L)'
;MNFPSMIGGGIVGGALGATIWAAIIYFTNYEVGYVAILVGILVGYCVKLGAGTWQGFVPGAIAAVLAIVSVTGGKYAAATLQANEVVQKMDTRVTDDNLKLGMADQLVTERTEKQQPIEWRNGKNSDTAESLEDYPVDIVESVNKSWETLTAEQKAAQLAESQKMIDEFQGEMATLIRHQAFMASFSPYDLLFFGLATYAAFQLGSNAAPKPEIPTKSEPSDQTA
;
A
#
# COMPACT_ATOMS: atom_id res chain seq x y z
N MET A 1 -30.89 6.87 17.47
CA MET A 1 -29.45 7.20 17.38
C MET A 1 -28.84 6.25 16.37
N ASN A 2 -28.59 6.71 15.14
CA ASN A 2 -28.29 5.81 14.01
C ASN A 2 -26.78 5.70 13.79
N PHE A 3 -26.07 5.20 14.81
CA PHE A 3 -24.61 5.11 14.81
C PHE A 3 -24.03 4.31 13.63
N PRO A 4 -24.60 3.13 13.26
CA PRO A 4 -24.13 2.39 12.08
C PRO A 4 -24.26 3.18 10.78
N SER A 5 -25.35 3.93 10.60
CA SER A 5 -25.60 4.74 9.40
C SER A 5 -24.60 5.89 9.25
N MET A 6 -24.18 6.51 10.36
CA MET A 6 -23.13 7.54 10.34
C MET A 6 -21.78 6.97 9.89
N ILE A 7 -21.37 5.83 10.46
CA ILE A 7 -20.12 5.16 10.08
C ILE A 7 -20.17 4.74 8.61
N GLY A 8 -21.26 4.08 8.19
CA GLY A 8 -21.45 3.67 6.80
C GLY A 8 -21.40 4.86 5.84
N GLY A 9 -22.07 5.97 6.18
CA GLY A 9 -22.00 7.22 5.43
C GLY A 9 -20.57 7.75 5.32
N GLY A 10 -19.86 7.87 6.44
CA GLY A 10 -18.48 8.35 6.45
C GLY A 10 -17.52 7.48 5.65
N ILE A 11 -17.67 6.15 5.68
CA ILE A 11 -16.88 5.22 4.84
C ILE A 11 -17.15 5.48 3.36
N VAL A 12 -18.42 5.63 2.96
CA VAL A 12 -18.78 5.95 1.57
C VAL A 12 -18.19 7.29 1.14
N GLY A 13 -18.31 8.33 1.97
CA GLY A 13 -17.73 9.65 1.71
C GLY A 13 -16.21 9.60 1.58
N GLY A 14 -15.54 8.84 2.45
CA GLY A 14 -14.10 8.63 2.42
C GLY A 14 -13.64 7.91 1.16
N ALA A 15 -14.35 6.85 0.76
CA ALA A 15 -14.08 6.11 -0.48
C ALA A 15 -14.25 7.01 -1.72
N LEU A 16 -15.34 7.77 -1.81
CA LEU A 16 -15.57 8.73 -2.90
C LEU A 16 -14.48 9.80 -2.96
N GLY A 17 -14.11 10.36 -1.80
CA GLY A 17 -13.02 11.32 -1.70
C GLY A 17 -11.68 10.75 -2.16
N ALA A 18 -11.36 9.53 -1.74
CA ALA A 18 -10.14 8.83 -2.15
C ALA A 18 -10.13 8.54 -3.67
N THR A 19 -11.26 8.14 -4.26
CA THR A 19 -11.36 7.94 -5.72
C THR A 19 -11.13 9.24 -6.48
N ILE A 20 -11.74 10.35 -6.05
CA ILE A 20 -11.52 11.67 -6.68
C ILE A 20 -10.05 12.07 -6.55
N TRP A 21 -9.44 11.85 -5.37
CA TRP A 21 -8.05 12.18 -5.14
C TRP A 21 -7.11 11.37 -6.04
N ALA A 22 -7.31 10.05 -6.14
CA ALA A 22 -6.55 9.18 -7.02
C ALA A 22 -6.66 9.63 -8.48
N ALA A 23 -7.86 10.01 -8.94
CA ALA A 23 -8.06 10.53 -10.29
C ALA A 23 -7.28 11.83 -10.53
N ILE A 24 -7.29 12.77 -9.57
CA ILE A 24 -6.52 14.02 -9.67
C ILE A 24 -5.02 13.73 -9.78
N ILE A 25 -4.47 12.87 -8.92
CA ILE A 25 -3.05 12.49 -8.98
C ILE A 25 -2.72 11.87 -10.34
N TYR A 26 -3.55 10.93 -10.81
CA TYR A 26 -3.34 10.26 -12.09
C TYR A 26 -3.27 11.23 -13.28
N PHE A 27 -4.19 12.21 -13.35
CA PHE A 27 -4.22 13.15 -14.47
C PHE A 27 -3.23 14.32 -14.35
N THR A 28 -2.89 14.73 -13.14
CA THR A 28 -2.08 15.94 -12.91
C THR A 28 -0.63 15.65 -12.56
N ASN A 29 -0.32 14.44 -12.07
CA ASN A 29 0.95 14.10 -11.43
C ASN A 29 1.35 15.02 -10.27
N TYR A 30 0.39 15.75 -9.68
CA TYR A 30 0.62 16.63 -8.54
C TYR A 30 -0.17 16.16 -7.32
N GLU A 31 0.53 15.97 -6.21
CA GLU A 31 -0.09 15.84 -4.91
C GLU A 31 -0.47 17.21 -4.39
N VAL A 32 -1.78 17.52 -4.37
CA VAL A 32 -2.23 18.82 -3.92
C VAL A 32 -3.01 18.73 -2.63
N GLY A 33 -2.46 19.34 -1.58
CA GLY A 33 -2.97 19.24 -0.21
C GLY A 33 -4.42 19.70 -0.04
N TYR A 34 -4.93 20.58 -0.90
CA TYR A 34 -6.34 20.98 -0.87
C TYR A 34 -7.32 19.85 -1.15
N VAL A 35 -6.88 18.75 -1.78
CA VAL A 35 -7.74 17.58 -2.00
C VAL A 35 -8.12 16.90 -0.67
N ALA A 36 -7.25 16.96 0.36
CA ALA A 36 -7.59 16.46 1.68
C ALA A 36 -8.83 17.17 2.27
N ILE A 37 -8.98 18.48 2.01
CA ILE A 37 -10.15 19.25 2.45
C ILE A 37 -11.42 18.70 1.78
N LEU A 38 -11.36 18.41 0.47
CA LEU A 38 -12.48 17.83 -0.26
C LEU A 38 -12.89 16.46 0.34
N VAL A 39 -11.91 15.61 0.68
CA VAL A 39 -12.17 14.34 1.36
C VAL A 39 -12.88 14.58 2.71
N GLY A 40 -12.38 15.51 3.52
CA GLY A 40 -13.01 15.88 4.79
C GLY A 40 -14.45 16.38 4.61
N ILE A 41 -14.71 17.22 3.60
CA ILE A 41 -16.04 17.70 3.26
C ILE A 41 -16.98 16.54 2.91
N LEU A 42 -16.54 15.63 2.04
CA LEU A 42 -17.34 14.48 1.61
C LEU A 42 -17.66 13.54 2.77
N VAL A 43 -16.66 13.22 3.61
CA VAL A 43 -16.86 12.41 4.82
C VAL A 43 -17.87 13.09 5.75
N GLY A 44 -17.69 14.36 6.07
CA GLY A 44 -18.58 15.11 6.96
C GLY A 44 -20.01 15.18 6.42
N TYR A 45 -20.17 15.42 5.12
CA TYR A 45 -21.47 15.45 4.47
C TYR A 45 -22.18 14.07 4.52
N CYS A 46 -21.49 12.99 4.22
CA CYS A 46 -22.09 11.65 4.26
C CYS A 46 -22.38 11.19 5.70
N VAL A 47 -21.55 11.55 6.69
CA VAL A 47 -21.85 11.33 8.11
C VAL A 47 -23.10 12.11 8.51
N LYS A 48 -23.23 13.37 8.10
CA LYS A 48 -24.43 14.18 8.34
C LYS A 48 -25.69 13.53 7.77
N LEU A 49 -25.63 12.99 6.55
CA LEU A 49 -26.75 12.25 5.97
C LEU A 49 -27.09 10.99 6.79
N GLY A 50 -26.08 10.25 7.24
CA GLY A 50 -26.26 9.07 8.09
C GLY A 50 -26.77 9.38 9.50
N ALA A 51 -26.48 10.57 10.03
CA ALA A 51 -26.91 11.02 11.35
C ALA A 51 -28.42 11.35 11.40
N GLY A 52 -29.02 11.68 10.26
CA GLY A 52 -30.43 12.05 10.15
C GLY A 52 -30.74 13.32 10.94
N THR A 53 -31.55 13.21 12.00
CA THR A 53 -31.92 14.35 12.86
C THR A 53 -30.93 14.61 13.99
N TRP A 54 -29.92 13.75 14.19
CA TRP A 54 -28.99 13.90 15.30
C TRP A 54 -27.91 14.93 14.97
N GLN A 55 -27.75 15.93 15.84
CA GLN A 55 -26.84 17.07 15.67
C GLN A 55 -25.90 17.21 16.86
N GLY A 56 -24.85 18.00 16.66
CA GLY A 56 -23.94 18.40 17.70
C GLY A 56 -22.63 17.62 17.69
N PHE A 57 -22.03 17.51 18.86
CA PHE A 57 -20.63 17.10 18.97
C PHE A 57 -20.36 15.68 18.45
N VAL A 58 -21.24 14.71 18.73
CA VAL A 58 -20.98 13.29 18.45
C VAL A 58 -20.88 13.00 16.93
N PRO A 59 -21.85 13.37 16.08
CA PRO A 59 -21.71 13.20 14.62
C PRO A 59 -20.49 13.93 14.04
N GLY A 60 -20.18 15.13 14.54
CA GLY A 60 -18.98 15.87 14.14
C GLY A 60 -17.69 15.13 14.50
N ALA A 61 -17.58 14.61 15.72
CA ALA A 61 -16.41 13.85 16.17
C ALA A 61 -16.21 12.57 15.34
N ILE A 62 -17.30 11.85 15.01
CA ILE A 62 -17.24 10.68 14.13
C ILE A 62 -16.72 11.07 12.74
N ALA A 63 -17.26 12.15 12.16
CA ALA A 63 -16.80 12.66 10.87
C ALA A 63 -15.31 13.03 10.86
N ALA A 64 -14.84 13.72 11.91
CA ALA A 64 -13.44 14.08 12.07
C ALA A 64 -12.52 12.86 12.09
N VAL A 65 -12.84 11.85 12.92
CA VAL A 65 -12.06 10.60 13.01
C VAL A 65 -12.03 9.88 11.67
N LEU A 66 -13.18 9.73 11.02
CA LEU A 66 -13.27 9.05 9.72
C LEU A 66 -12.52 9.81 8.61
N ALA A 67 -12.48 11.15 8.67
CA ALA A 67 -11.70 11.94 7.73
C ALA A 67 -10.19 11.70 7.91
N ILE A 68 -9.69 11.70 9.15
CA ILE A 68 -8.28 11.40 9.45
C ILE A 68 -7.91 10.00 8.94
N VAL A 69 -8.74 9.00 9.23
CA VAL A 69 -8.54 7.61 8.77
C VAL A 69 -8.55 7.54 7.24
N SER A 70 -9.47 8.23 6.58
CA SER A 70 -9.58 8.22 5.11
C SER A 70 -8.36 8.84 4.44
N VAL A 71 -7.90 10.01 4.91
CA VAL A 71 -6.74 10.70 4.33
C VAL A 71 -5.44 9.91 4.60
N THR A 72 -5.24 9.45 5.84
CA THR A 72 -4.06 8.67 6.21
C THR A 72 -4.04 7.31 5.51
N GLY A 73 -5.18 6.63 5.47
CA GLY A 73 -5.36 5.36 4.77
C GLY A 73 -5.12 5.50 3.26
N GLY A 74 -5.56 6.60 2.66
CA GLY A 74 -5.27 6.92 1.26
C GLY A 74 -3.77 7.04 0.96
N LYS A 75 -3.02 7.79 1.78
CA LYS A 75 -1.54 7.89 1.65
C LYS A 75 -0.86 6.53 1.83
N TYR A 76 -1.30 5.74 2.82
CA TYR A 76 -0.75 4.41 3.07
C TYR A 76 -1.01 3.44 1.90
N ALA A 77 -2.21 3.48 1.33
CA ALA A 77 -2.56 2.69 0.14
C ALA A 77 -1.70 3.11 -1.06
N ALA A 78 -1.52 4.40 -1.31
CA ALA A 78 -0.66 4.91 -2.37
C ALA A 78 0.79 4.44 -2.20
N ALA A 79 1.35 4.53 -0.99
CA ALA A 79 2.70 4.04 -0.68
C ALA A 79 2.82 2.51 -0.90
N THR A 80 1.78 1.75 -0.56
CA THR A 80 1.75 0.30 -0.80
C THR A 80 1.74 -0.03 -2.28
N LEU A 81 0.95 0.68 -3.08
CA LEU A 81 0.90 0.49 -4.53
C LEU A 81 2.25 0.81 -5.20
N GLN A 82 2.89 1.92 -4.81
CA GLN A 82 4.22 2.27 -5.31
C GLN A 82 5.28 1.23 -4.93
N ALA A 83 5.27 0.74 -3.68
CA ALA A 83 6.21 -0.28 -3.24
C ALA A 83 6.03 -1.59 -4.02
N ASN A 84 4.79 -2.03 -4.20
CA ASN A 84 4.49 -3.24 -4.97
C ASN A 84 4.88 -3.10 -6.44
N GLU A 85 4.67 -1.93 -7.06
CA GLU A 85 5.06 -1.68 -8.45
C GLU A 85 6.59 -1.77 -8.63
N VAL A 86 7.37 -1.19 -7.71
CA VAL A 86 8.84 -1.25 -7.76
C VAL A 86 9.33 -2.69 -7.62
N VAL A 87 8.76 -3.46 -6.69
CA VAL A 87 9.15 -4.85 -6.47
C VAL A 87 8.74 -5.74 -7.66
N GLN A 88 7.55 -5.56 -8.22
CA GLN A 88 7.09 -6.34 -9.40
C GLN A 88 7.91 -6.07 -10.67
N LYS A 89 8.52 -4.89 -10.80
CA LYS A 89 9.40 -4.57 -11.94
C LYS A 89 10.76 -5.27 -11.86
N MET A 90 11.13 -5.80 -10.70
CA MET A 90 12.30 -6.67 -10.59
C MET A 90 11.88 -8.05 -11.09
N ASP A 91 12.34 -8.45 -12.26
CA ASP A 91 12.13 -9.82 -12.76
C ASP A 91 12.96 -10.77 -11.90
N THR A 92 12.30 -11.44 -10.95
CA THR A 92 12.96 -12.30 -9.96
C THR A 92 12.51 -13.75 -10.07
N ARG A 93 11.98 -14.15 -11.22
CA ARG A 93 11.59 -15.53 -11.43
C ARG A 93 12.83 -16.42 -11.35
N VAL A 94 12.83 -17.37 -10.42
CA VAL A 94 13.91 -18.35 -10.33
C VAL A 94 13.80 -19.31 -11.51
N THR A 95 14.88 -19.41 -12.28
CA THR A 95 15.03 -20.38 -13.37
C THR A 95 16.07 -21.44 -12.99
N ASP A 96 16.09 -22.55 -13.74
CA ASP A 96 17.15 -23.57 -13.65
C ASP A 96 18.54 -22.95 -13.75
N ASP A 97 18.71 -21.94 -14.62
CA ASP A 97 20.00 -21.26 -14.81
C ASP A 97 20.41 -20.48 -13.57
N ASN A 98 19.46 -19.86 -12.84
CA ASN A 98 19.74 -19.19 -11.57
C ASN A 98 20.18 -20.18 -10.49
N LEU A 99 19.55 -21.36 -10.42
CA LEU A 99 19.96 -22.39 -9.46
C LEU A 99 21.35 -22.95 -9.78
N LYS A 100 21.61 -23.21 -11.06
CA LYS A 100 22.94 -23.65 -11.54
C LYS A 100 24.01 -22.60 -11.29
N LEU A 101 23.69 -21.31 -11.44
CA LEU A 101 24.59 -20.21 -11.05
C LEU A 101 24.97 -20.30 -9.57
N GLY A 102 24.00 -20.46 -8.68
CA GLY A 102 24.27 -20.64 -7.25
C GLY A 102 25.12 -21.88 -6.93
N MET A 103 24.95 -22.97 -7.69
CA MET A 103 25.83 -24.15 -7.57
C MET A 103 27.26 -23.86 -8.05
N ALA A 104 27.41 -23.06 -9.11
CA ALA A 104 28.72 -22.64 -9.62
C ALA A 104 29.46 -21.77 -8.60
N ASP A 105 28.75 -20.82 -7.97
CA ASP A 105 29.27 -19.98 -6.88
C ASP A 105 29.79 -20.80 -5.70
N GLN A 106 29.04 -21.85 -5.31
CA GLN A 106 29.45 -22.74 -4.22
C GLN A 106 30.76 -23.49 -4.56
N LEU A 107 30.90 -23.98 -5.79
CA LEU A 107 32.13 -24.65 -6.24
C LEU A 107 33.33 -23.70 -6.33
N VAL A 108 33.11 -22.47 -6.81
CA VAL A 108 34.13 -21.41 -6.81
C VAL A 108 34.59 -21.10 -5.40
N THR A 109 33.66 -20.96 -4.46
CA THR A 109 33.95 -20.70 -3.05
C THR A 109 34.78 -21.83 -2.45
N GLU A 110 34.37 -23.09 -2.65
CA GLU A 110 35.10 -24.27 -2.16
C GLU A 110 36.53 -24.35 -2.72
N ARG A 111 36.72 -24.05 -4.01
CA ARG A 111 38.06 -24.03 -4.63
C ARG A 111 38.93 -22.90 -4.08
N THR A 112 38.33 -21.73 -3.87
CA THR A 112 39.02 -20.55 -3.31
C THR A 112 39.50 -20.84 -1.88
N GLU A 113 38.65 -21.46 -1.05
CA GLU A 113 39.02 -21.90 0.30
C GLU A 113 40.18 -22.90 0.30
N LYS A 114 40.22 -23.79 -0.70
CA LYS A 114 41.32 -24.74 -0.92
C LYS A 114 42.54 -24.14 -1.62
N GLN A 115 42.54 -22.83 -1.89
CA GLN A 115 43.59 -22.11 -2.61
C GLN A 115 43.91 -22.71 -3.99
N GLN A 116 42.91 -23.32 -4.63
CA GLN A 116 43.06 -23.85 -5.98
C GLN A 116 42.94 -22.71 -6.99
N PRO A 117 43.78 -22.68 -8.04
CA PRO A 117 43.69 -21.67 -9.07
C PRO A 117 42.38 -21.81 -9.85
N ILE A 118 41.75 -20.67 -10.16
CA ILE A 118 40.49 -20.58 -10.91
C ILE A 118 40.76 -19.75 -12.16
N GLU A 119 40.64 -20.37 -13.33
CA GLU A 119 40.82 -19.71 -14.63
C GLU A 119 39.47 -19.21 -15.16
N TRP A 120 39.14 -17.96 -14.83
CA TRP A 120 37.89 -17.33 -15.26
C TRP A 120 37.87 -17.05 -16.76
N ARG A 121 36.67 -17.15 -17.36
CA ARG A 121 36.45 -16.81 -18.77
C ARG A 121 36.09 -15.34 -18.92
N ASN A 122 36.20 -14.83 -20.15
CA ASN A 122 35.76 -13.47 -20.53
C ASN A 122 36.34 -12.32 -19.69
N GLY A 123 37.48 -12.53 -19.02
CA GLY A 123 38.07 -11.54 -18.10
C GLY A 123 37.23 -11.28 -16.84
N LYS A 124 36.31 -12.19 -16.51
CA LYS A 124 35.44 -12.12 -15.32
C LYS A 124 36.15 -12.66 -14.09
N ASN A 125 35.45 -12.56 -12.96
CA ASN A 125 35.83 -13.12 -11.67
C ASN A 125 34.56 -13.42 -10.85
N SER A 126 34.72 -13.84 -9.60
CA SER A 126 33.61 -14.14 -8.68
C SER A 126 32.61 -13.00 -8.52
N ASP A 127 33.08 -11.76 -8.63
CA ASP A 127 32.28 -10.58 -8.31
C ASP A 127 31.55 -10.01 -9.53
N THR A 128 31.93 -10.45 -10.73
CA THR A 128 31.48 -9.87 -12.00
C THR A 128 30.86 -10.87 -12.97
N ALA A 129 30.86 -12.16 -12.62
CA ALA A 129 30.20 -13.21 -13.38
C ALA A 129 28.67 -13.11 -13.19
N GLU A 130 27.94 -13.01 -14.30
CA GLU A 130 26.48 -12.86 -14.28
C GLU A 130 25.78 -14.07 -14.91
N SER A 131 26.52 -14.89 -15.64
CA SER A 131 26.02 -16.05 -16.38
C SER A 131 26.93 -17.27 -16.22
N LEU A 132 26.39 -18.47 -16.41
CA LEU A 132 27.18 -19.72 -16.38
C LEU A 132 28.33 -19.72 -17.40
N GLU A 133 28.19 -18.95 -18.48
CA GLU A 133 29.21 -18.81 -19.52
C GLU A 133 30.46 -18.05 -19.04
N ASP A 134 30.35 -17.29 -17.95
CA ASP A 134 31.48 -16.56 -17.35
C ASP A 134 32.36 -17.45 -16.46
N TYR A 135 31.82 -18.57 -15.96
CA TYR A 135 32.52 -19.50 -15.07
C TYR A 135 33.50 -20.41 -15.82
N PRO A 136 34.56 -20.92 -15.19
CA PRO A 136 35.45 -21.93 -15.79
C PRO A 136 34.68 -23.15 -16.35
N VAL A 137 35.15 -23.69 -17.47
CA VAL A 137 34.46 -24.79 -18.20
C VAL A 137 34.23 -26.01 -17.31
N ASP A 138 35.22 -26.37 -16.51
CA ASP A 138 35.18 -27.54 -15.63
C ASP A 138 34.21 -27.36 -14.44
N ILE A 139 34.01 -26.13 -13.97
CA ILE A 139 32.96 -25.81 -12.99
C ILE A 139 31.58 -25.96 -13.64
N VAL A 140 31.38 -25.42 -14.84
CA VAL A 140 30.11 -25.55 -15.57
C VAL A 140 29.75 -27.01 -15.85
N GLU A 141 30.72 -27.82 -16.26
CA GLU A 141 30.53 -29.27 -16.45
C GLU A 141 30.13 -29.96 -15.15
N SER A 142 30.80 -29.62 -14.04
CA SER A 142 30.51 -30.18 -12.71
C SER A 142 29.10 -29.82 -12.24
N VAL A 143 28.68 -28.57 -12.46
CA VAL A 143 27.32 -28.09 -12.15
C VAL A 143 26.28 -28.82 -12.98
N ASN A 144 26.46 -28.89 -14.31
CA ASN A 144 25.51 -29.56 -15.19
C ASN A 144 25.36 -31.04 -14.84
N LYS A 145 26.48 -31.72 -14.59
CA LYS A 145 26.46 -33.11 -14.14
C LYS A 145 25.69 -33.27 -12.83
N SER A 146 25.95 -32.40 -11.86
CA SER A 146 25.26 -32.43 -10.56
C SER A 146 23.76 -32.15 -10.73
N TRP A 147 23.40 -31.15 -11.56
CA TRP A 147 22.01 -30.83 -11.88
C TRP A 147 21.28 -31.99 -12.57
N GLU A 148 21.94 -32.70 -13.49
CA GLU A 148 21.36 -33.87 -14.16
C GLU A 148 21.12 -35.06 -13.23
N THR A 149 21.89 -35.18 -12.14
CA THR A 149 21.66 -36.23 -11.14
C THR A 149 20.44 -35.98 -10.25
N LEU A 150 19.93 -34.74 -10.19
CA LEU A 150 18.72 -34.42 -9.42
C LEU A 150 17.47 -34.95 -10.12
N THR A 151 16.58 -35.55 -9.34
CA THR A 151 15.26 -35.95 -9.84
C THR A 151 14.41 -34.72 -10.16
N ALA A 152 13.38 -34.90 -11.00
CA ALA A 152 12.43 -33.82 -11.30
C ALA A 152 11.77 -33.26 -10.03
N GLU A 153 11.50 -34.11 -9.04
CA GLU A 153 10.95 -33.70 -7.74
C GLU A 153 11.93 -32.85 -6.94
N GLN A 154 13.21 -33.22 -6.91
CA GLN A 154 14.26 -32.44 -6.22
C GLN A 154 14.46 -31.07 -6.88
N LYS A 155 14.46 -31.01 -8.22
CA LYS A 155 14.55 -29.74 -8.97
C LYS A 155 13.36 -28.84 -8.68
N ALA A 156 12.15 -29.40 -8.71
CA ALA A 156 10.93 -28.66 -8.39
C ALA A 156 10.93 -28.16 -6.94
N ALA A 157 11.41 -28.97 -5.99
CA ALA A 157 11.53 -28.59 -4.59
C ALA A 157 12.55 -27.44 -4.40
N GLN A 158 13.73 -27.52 -5.02
CA GLN A 158 14.73 -26.44 -4.97
C GLN A 158 14.22 -25.15 -5.61
N LEU A 159 13.59 -25.23 -6.79
CA LEU A 159 12.95 -24.07 -7.43
C LEU A 159 11.90 -23.44 -6.51
N ALA A 160 11.05 -24.25 -5.89
CA ALA A 160 10.03 -23.74 -4.97
C ALA A 160 10.63 -23.10 -3.71
N GLU A 161 11.69 -23.69 -3.16
CA GLU A 161 12.39 -23.15 -1.99
C GLU A 161 13.11 -21.83 -2.30
N SER A 162 13.85 -21.76 -3.40
CA SER A 162 14.52 -20.53 -3.83
C SER A 162 13.52 -19.45 -4.22
N GLN A 163 12.42 -19.81 -4.90
CA GLN A 163 11.36 -18.85 -5.21
C GLN A 163 10.73 -18.32 -3.92
N LYS A 164 10.46 -19.19 -2.94
CA LYS A 164 9.93 -18.76 -1.64
C LYS A 164 10.87 -17.78 -0.92
N MET A 165 12.18 -18.02 -0.94
CA MET A 165 13.15 -17.11 -0.34
C MET A 165 13.16 -15.74 -1.03
N ILE A 166 13.08 -15.72 -2.36
CA ILE A 166 12.94 -14.48 -3.13
C ILE A 166 11.63 -13.77 -2.79
N ASP A 167 10.52 -14.48 -2.73
CA ASP A 167 9.20 -13.92 -2.42
C ASP A 167 9.19 -13.32 -1.00
N GLU A 168 9.80 -13.99 -0.02
CA GLU A 168 9.96 -13.49 1.36
C GLU A 168 10.83 -12.23 1.38
N PHE A 169 11.99 -12.25 0.73
CA PHE A 169 12.88 -11.08 0.61
C PHE A 169 12.18 -9.89 -0.07
N GLN A 170 11.43 -10.16 -1.14
CA GLN A 170 10.61 -9.16 -1.81
C GLN A 170 9.53 -8.58 -0.90
N GLY A 171 8.89 -9.40 -0.08
CA GLY A 171 7.92 -8.95 0.92
C GLY A 171 8.53 -8.01 1.98
N GLU A 172 9.73 -8.33 2.45
CA GLU A 172 10.49 -7.47 3.37
C GLU A 172 10.89 -6.15 2.71
N MET A 173 11.43 -6.22 1.49
CA MET A 173 11.79 -5.04 0.69
C MET A 173 10.58 -4.15 0.41
N ALA A 174 9.45 -4.73 0.00
CA ALA A 174 8.20 -4.00 -0.20
C ALA A 174 7.76 -3.30 1.09
N THR A 175 7.98 -3.93 2.25
CA THR A 175 7.66 -3.35 3.55
C THR A 175 8.53 -2.13 3.87
N LEU A 176 9.84 -2.21 3.64
CA LEU A 176 10.77 -1.10 3.83
C LEU A 176 10.46 0.07 2.88
N ILE A 177 10.29 -0.22 1.59
CA ILE A 177 9.96 0.79 0.57
C ILE A 177 8.63 1.46 0.90
N ARG A 178 7.59 0.69 1.24
CA ARG A 178 6.29 1.21 1.64
C ARG A 178 6.39 2.12 2.86
N HIS A 179 7.12 1.71 3.90
CA HIS A 179 7.32 2.55 5.09
C HIS A 179 8.01 3.86 4.74
N GLN A 180 9.08 3.80 3.95
CA GLN A 180 9.81 4.98 3.51
C GLN A 180 8.95 5.90 2.64
N ALA A 181 8.24 5.36 1.63
CA ALA A 181 7.35 6.10 0.76
C ALA A 181 6.19 6.75 1.54
N PHE A 182 5.61 6.02 2.49
CA PHE A 182 4.57 6.55 3.36
C PHE A 182 5.09 7.74 4.18
N MET A 183 6.22 7.59 4.87
CA MET A 183 6.80 8.69 5.65
C MET A 183 7.22 9.88 4.79
N ALA A 184 7.78 9.63 3.61
CA ALA A 184 8.17 10.67 2.66
C ALA A 184 6.96 11.40 2.04
N SER A 185 5.79 10.76 2.00
CA SER A 185 4.56 11.40 1.50
C SER A 185 4.00 12.46 2.45
N PHE A 186 4.53 12.61 3.67
CA PHE A 186 4.12 13.68 4.59
C PHE A 186 5.07 14.88 4.49
N SER A 187 4.52 15.99 4.06
CA SER A 187 5.11 17.32 4.15
C SER A 187 4.58 18.07 5.38
N PRO A 188 5.30 19.11 5.87
CA PRO A 188 4.78 19.98 6.92
C PRO A 188 3.43 20.62 6.57
N TYR A 189 3.16 20.85 5.28
CA TYR A 189 1.88 21.39 4.80
C TYR A 189 0.72 20.39 4.97
N ASP A 190 0.98 19.09 4.99
CA ASP A 190 -0.06 18.08 5.23
C ASP A 190 -0.71 18.28 6.60
N LEU A 191 0.04 18.71 7.63
CA LEU A 191 -0.55 19.00 8.94
C LEU A 191 -1.62 20.10 8.87
N LEU A 192 -1.37 21.15 8.09
CA LEU A 192 -2.33 22.22 7.86
C LEU A 192 -3.58 21.68 7.16
N PHE A 193 -3.40 20.95 6.06
CA PHE A 193 -4.51 20.44 5.27
C PHE A 193 -5.30 19.34 5.99
N PHE A 194 -4.63 18.51 6.80
CA PHE A 194 -5.28 17.52 7.67
C PHE A 194 -6.11 18.23 8.73
N GLY A 195 -5.58 19.29 9.35
CA GLY A 195 -6.33 20.11 10.30
C GLY A 195 -7.58 20.71 9.66
N LEU A 196 -7.45 21.30 8.47
CA LEU A 196 -8.57 21.88 7.72
C LEU A 196 -9.60 20.83 7.29
N ALA A 197 -9.16 19.68 6.79
CA ALA A 197 -10.03 18.57 6.42
C ALA A 197 -10.82 18.03 7.61
N THR A 198 -10.13 17.83 8.74
CA THR A 198 -10.73 17.35 10.00
C THR A 198 -11.75 18.35 10.53
N TYR A 199 -11.39 19.65 10.52
CA TYR A 199 -12.29 20.72 10.92
C TYR A 199 -13.53 20.81 10.03
N ALA A 200 -13.36 20.76 8.70
CA ALA A 200 -14.46 20.76 7.75
C ALA A 200 -15.39 19.55 7.93
N ALA A 201 -14.82 18.36 8.12
CA ALA A 201 -15.57 17.14 8.40
C ALA A 201 -16.38 17.28 9.69
N PHE A 202 -15.76 17.77 10.77
CA PHE A 202 -16.41 18.01 12.06
C PHE A 202 -17.58 18.99 11.93
N GLN A 203 -17.33 20.14 11.30
CA GLN A 203 -18.33 21.19 11.14
C GLN A 203 -19.54 20.72 10.32
N LEU A 204 -19.31 19.95 9.26
CA LEU A 204 -20.40 19.42 8.45
C LEU A 204 -21.16 18.32 9.18
N GLY A 205 -20.44 17.40 9.85
CA GLY A 205 -21.03 16.33 10.63
C GLY A 205 -21.89 16.85 11.79
N SER A 206 -21.47 17.91 12.47
CA SER A 206 -22.19 18.47 13.62
C SER A 206 -23.48 19.21 13.25
N ASN A 207 -23.61 19.69 12.01
CA ASN A 207 -24.70 20.53 11.53
C ASN A 207 -25.80 19.76 10.77
N ALA A 208 -26.37 18.69 11.34
CA ALA A 208 -27.56 18.05 10.74
C ALA A 208 -28.79 19.00 10.78
N ALA A 209 -29.83 18.78 9.97
CA ALA A 209 -30.97 19.70 9.91
C ALA A 209 -31.94 19.47 11.09
N PRO A 210 -32.57 20.51 11.68
CA PRO A 210 -33.60 20.32 12.69
C PRO A 210 -34.81 19.61 12.06
N LYS A 211 -35.47 18.75 12.84
CA LYS A 211 -36.70 18.07 12.41
C LYS A 211 -37.74 19.15 12.10
N PRO A 212 -38.45 19.11 10.95
CA PRO A 212 -39.53 20.07 10.72
C PRO A 212 -40.53 19.93 11.86
N GLU A 213 -40.79 21.04 12.57
CA GLU A 213 -41.87 21.09 13.53
C GLU A 213 -43.16 20.77 12.78
N ILE A 214 -43.79 19.65 13.12
CA ILE A 214 -45.15 19.40 12.68
C ILE A 214 -45.96 20.49 13.39
N PRO A 215 -46.63 21.40 12.65
CA PRO A 215 -47.44 22.43 13.30
C PRO A 215 -48.43 21.72 14.21
N THR A 216 -48.25 21.88 15.52
CA THR A 216 -49.22 21.45 16.51
C THR A 216 -50.50 22.17 16.13
N LYS A 217 -51.55 21.38 15.82
CA LYS A 217 -52.89 21.92 15.57
C LYS A 217 -53.16 22.97 16.64
N SER A 218 -53.29 24.22 16.23
CA SER A 218 -53.71 25.32 17.07
C SER A 218 -54.91 24.84 17.88
N GLU A 219 -54.80 24.83 19.21
CA GLU A 219 -55.94 24.61 20.09
C GLU A 219 -57.06 25.56 19.62
N PRO A 220 -58.30 25.07 19.45
CA PRO A 220 -59.40 25.94 19.12
C PRO A 220 -59.51 26.98 20.23
N SER A 221 -59.42 28.25 19.85
CA SER A 221 -59.72 29.36 20.75
C SER A 221 -61.18 29.19 21.21
N ASP A 222 -61.39 28.70 22.43
CA ASP A 222 -62.66 28.84 23.12
C ASP A 222 -62.85 30.34 23.41
N GLN A 223 -63.34 31.02 22.39
CA GLN A 223 -63.98 32.31 22.46
C GLN A 223 -65.36 32.08 23.09
N THR A 224 -65.46 32.42 24.37
CA THR A 224 -66.56 33.16 25.00
C THR A 224 -68.00 32.84 24.57
N ALA A 225 -68.80 32.38 25.54
CA ALA A 225 -69.97 33.14 26.01
C ALA A 225 -70.27 32.77 27.47
#